data_AF-A0A3B8SL66-F1
#
_entry.id   AF-A0A3B8SL66-F1
#
_cell.length_a   1.000
_cell.length_b   1.000
_cell.length_c   1.000
_cell.angle_alpha   90.00
_cell.angle_beta   90.00
_cell.angle_gamma   90.00
#
_symmetry.space_group_name_H-M   'P 1'
#
loop_
_entity.id
_entity.type
_entity.pdbx_description
1 polymer ?
#
loop_
_entity_poly.entity_id
_entity_poly.type
_entity_poly.pdbx_seq_one_letter_code
_entity_poly.pdbx_strand_id
1 'polypeptide(L)' 'MEDKLLKARKFCKEVKELAQQYNLPFFLVTDGASATSNNGCEAVKNARESHIQWELKNNYDPYEDWEKDNRKES' A
#
# COMPACT_ATOMS: atom_id res chain seq x y z
N MET A 1 -13.76 -4.82 -13.33
CA MET A 1 -13.11 -5.18 -12.05
C MET A 1 -11.66 -4.71 -12.07
N GLU A 2 -10.92 -5.01 -13.13
CA GLU A 2 -9.57 -4.46 -13.42
C GLU A 2 -9.47 -2.93 -13.29
N ASP A 3 -10.43 -2.18 -13.82
CA ASP A 3 -10.39 -0.71 -13.76
C ASP A 3 -10.39 -0.16 -12.31
N LYS A 4 -11.09 -0.82 -11.38
CA LYS A 4 -11.10 -0.40 -9.95
C LYS A 4 -9.77 -0.70 -9.27
N LEU A 5 -9.21 -1.89 -9.52
CA LEU A 5 -7.91 -2.30 -8.96
C LEU A 5 -6.78 -1.41 -9.49
N LEU A 6 -6.77 -1.11 -10.79
CA LEU A 6 -5.78 -0.22 -11.38
C LEU A 6 -5.87 1.21 -10.80
N LYS A 7 -7.08 1.72 -10.59
CA LYS A 7 -7.30 3.01 -9.93
C LYS A 7 -6.82 3.00 -8.48
N ALA A 8 -7.06 1.94 -7.72
CA ALA A 8 -6.58 1.79 -6.35
C ALA A 8 -5.05 1.79 -6.28
N ARG A 9 -4.39 0.98 -7.13
CA ARG A 9 -2.93 0.92 -7.25
C ARG A 9 -2.32 2.26 -7.68
N LYS A 10 -2.92 2.93 -8.67
CA LYS A 10 -2.51 4.26 -9.12
C LYS A 10 -2.62 5.29 -7.99
N PHE A 11 -3.75 5.31 -7.26
CA PHE A 11 -3.93 6.19 -6.11
C PHE A 11 -2.90 5.95 -5.01
N CYS A 12 -2.65 4.69 -4.65
CA CYS A 12 -1.61 4.33 -3.68
C CYS A 12 -0.21 4.82 -4.10
N LYS A 13 0.12 4.72 -5.39
CA LYS A 13 1.39 5.22 -5.93
C LYS A 13 1.49 6.74 -5.84
N GLU A 14 0.46 7.47 -6.24
CA GLU A 14 0.42 8.94 -6.18
C GLU A 14 0.54 9.45 -4.73
N VAL A 15 -0.13 8.79 -3.77
CA VAL A 15 0.00 9.14 -2.34
C VAL A 15 1.42 8.89 -1.81
N LYS A 16 2.06 7.79 -2.24
CA LYS A 16 3.45 7.49 -1.87
C LYS A 16 4.43 8.54 -2.40
N GLU A 17 4.29 8.93 -3.67
CA GLU A 17 5.08 10.00 -4.29
C GLU A 17 4.86 11.35 -3.58
N LEU A 18 3.61 11.69 -3.26
CA LEU A 18 3.27 12.90 -2.51
C LEU A 18 3.89 12.88 -1.11
N ALA A 19 3.74 11.79 -0.35
CA ALA A 19 4.30 11.67 0.99
C ALA A 19 5.84 11.80 0.99
N GLN A 20 6.50 11.29 -0.06
CA GLN A 20 7.94 11.44 -0.24
C GLN A 20 8.35 12.91 -0.44
N GLN A 21 7.57 13.71 -1.17
CA GLN A 21 7.85 15.15 -1.35
C GLN A 21 7.84 15.93 -0.03
N TYR A 22 6.98 15.54 0.91
CA TYR A 22 6.91 16.16 2.24
C TYR A 22 7.76 15.45 3.31
N ASN A 23 8.41 14.33 2.95
CA ASN A 23 9.12 13.44 3.89
C ASN A 23 8.24 13.00 5.08
N LEU A 24 6.95 12.75 4.84
CA LEU A 24 6.00 12.40 5.90
C LEU A 24 5.72 10.89 5.96
N PRO A 25 5.53 10.34 7.17
CA PRO A 25 5.06 8.97 7.35
C PRO A 25 3.57 8.86 7.02
N PHE A 26 3.14 7.74 6.45
CA PHE A 26 1.73 7.48 6.16
C PHE A 26 1.41 5.98 6.15
N PHE A 27 0.13 5.67 6.38
CA PHE A 27 -0.46 4.36 6.16
C PHE A 27 -1.79 4.54 5.43
N LEU A 28 -1.96 3.86 4.29
CA LEU A 28 -3.15 3.92 3.45
C LEU A 28 -3.61 2.52 3.10
N VAL A 29 -4.92 2.29 3.25
CA VAL A 29 -5.62 1.09 2.77
C VAL A 29 -6.82 1.55 1.97
N THR A 30 -7.04 0.93 0.81
CA THR A 30 -8.23 1.09 -0.02
C THR A 30 -8.67 -0.27 -0.55
N ASP A 31 -9.82 -0.33 -1.20
CA ASP A 31 -10.32 -1.57 -1.80
C ASP A 31 -9.34 -2.08 -2.88
N GLY A 32 -8.68 -3.20 -2.60
CA GLY A 32 -7.72 -3.87 -3.51
C GLY A 32 -6.27 -3.38 -3.46
N ALA A 33 -5.90 -2.39 -2.65
CA ALA A 33 -4.50 -1.97 -2.51
C ALA A 33 -4.20 -1.30 -1.16
N SER A 34 -2.95 -1.38 -0.72
CA SER A 34 -2.44 -0.61 0.41
C SER A 34 -1.05 -0.02 0.09
N ALA A 35 -0.69 1.05 0.79
CA ALA A 35 0.63 1.68 0.73
C ALA A 35 1.04 2.20 2.11
N THR A 36 2.34 2.17 2.39
CA THR A 36 2.87 2.63 3.66
C THR A 36 4.27 3.23 3.49
N SER A 37 4.57 4.25 4.30
CA SER A 37 5.92 4.76 4.53
C SER A 37 6.06 5.08 6.01
N ASN A 38 6.89 4.34 6.72
CA ASN A 38 6.94 4.44 8.18
C ASN A 38 7.80 5.63 8.67
N ASN A 39 8.96 5.90 8.06
CA ASN A 39 9.91 6.95 8.48
C ASN A 39 10.12 7.06 10.01
N GLY A 40 10.05 5.95 10.75
CA GLY A 40 10.18 5.92 12.21
C GLY A 40 8.92 6.25 13.02
N CYS A 41 7.74 6.39 12.41
CA CYS A 41 6.49 6.73 13.08
C CYS A 41 5.80 5.50 13.70
N GLU A 42 5.87 5.36 15.02
CA GLU A 42 5.30 4.21 15.73
C GLU A 42 3.81 3.99 15.47
N ALA A 43 3.03 5.06 15.31
CA ALA A 43 1.60 4.95 15.00
C ALA A 43 1.36 4.30 13.62
N VAL A 44 2.14 4.69 12.60
CA VAL A 44 2.07 4.11 11.25
C VAL A 44 2.54 2.66 11.25
N LYS A 45 3.61 2.34 12.00
CA LYS A 45 4.07 0.96 12.20
C LYS A 45 2.97 0.08 12.79
N ASN A 46 2.37 0.49 13.91
CA ASN A 46 1.30 -0.27 14.58
C ASN A 46 0.08 -0.47 13.67
N ALA A 47 -0.29 0.55 12.89
CA ALA A 47 -1.39 0.45 11.93
C ALA A 47 -1.09 -0.58 10.84
N ARG A 48 0.13 -0.57 10.28
CA ARG A 48 0.55 -1.58 9.28
C ARG A 48 0.60 -2.98 9.88
N GLU A 49 1.14 -3.16 11.09
CA GLU A 49 1.19 -4.46 11.75
C GLU A 49 -0.22 -5.02 12.00
N SER A 50 -1.15 -4.18 12.45
CA SER A 50 -2.56 -4.57 12.64
C SER A 50 -3.22 -5.00 11.32
N HIS A 51 -2.90 -4.30 10.22
CA HIS A 51 -3.38 -4.67 8.89
C HIS A 51 -2.81 -6.01 8.42
N ILE A 52 -1.51 -6.26 8.59
CA ILE A 52 -0.87 -7.54 8.27
C ILE A 52 -1.56 -8.69 9.02
N GLN A 53 -1.87 -8.51 10.31
CA GLN A 53 -2.59 -9.54 11.07
C GLN A 53 -4.00 -9.80 10.53
N TRP A 54 -4.70 -8.74 10.10
CA TRP A 54 -5.99 -8.88 9.45
C TRP A 54 -5.89 -9.60 8.09
N GLU A 55 -4.91 -9.26 7.26
CA GLU A 55 -4.65 -9.90 5.96
C GLU A 55 -4.41 -11.41 6.14
N LEU A 56 -3.49 -11.78 7.04
CA LEU A 56 -3.17 -13.18 7.36
C LEU A 56 -4.40 -13.95 7.88
N LYS A 57 -5.19 -13.35 8.78
CA LYS A 57 -6.41 -13.97 9.33
C LYS A 57 -7.46 -14.26 8.25
N ASN A 58 -7.45 -13.50 7.15
CA ASN A 58 -8.41 -13.64 6.06
C ASN A 58 -7.81 -14.33 4.81
N ASN A 59 -6.62 -14.95 4.92
CA ASN A 59 -5.92 -15.63 3.84
C ASN A 59 -5.48 -14.71 2.66
N TYR A 60 -5.21 -13.43 2.94
CA TYR A 60 -4.54 -12.54 1.99
C TYR A 60 -3.02 -12.60 2.16
N ASP A 61 -2.27 -12.34 1.08
CA ASP A 61 -0.81 -12.18 1.14
C ASP A 61 -0.43 -10.72 1.43
N PRO A 62 0.00 -10.39 2.66
CA PRO A 62 0.39 -9.01 3.02
C PRO A 62 1.70 -8.57 2.36
N TYR A 63 2.43 -9.48 1.72
CA TYR A 63 3.71 -9.22 1.04
C TYR A 63 3.56 -9.19 -0.48
N GLU A 64 2.32 -9.26 -0.99
CA GLU A 64 2.04 -9.08 -2.40
C GLU A 64 2.53 -7.69 -2.86
N ASP A 65 3.49 -7.71 -3.78
CA ASP A 65 4.08 -6.50 -4.36
C ASP A 65 3.55 -6.32 -5.78
N TRP A 66 2.48 -5.53 -5.88
CA TRP A 66 1.85 -5.18 -7.15
C TRP A 66 2.62 -4.12 -7.95
N GLU A 67 3.65 -3.46 -7.37
CA GLU A 67 4.49 -2.53 -8.13
C GLU A 67 5.36 -3.30 -9.16
N LYS A 68 5.69 -4.57 -8.87
CA LYS A 68 6.48 -5.42 -9.77
C LYS A 68 5.74 -5.90 -11.01
N ASP A 69 4.41 -5.91 -10.97
CA ASP A 69 3.55 -6.51 -12.00
C ASP A 69 3.43 -5.62 -13.26
N ASN A 70 3.67 -4.31 -13.14
CA ASN A 70 3.66 -3.37 -14.26
C ASN A 70 4.90 -3.45 -15.19
N ARG A 71 5.75 -4.49 -15.08
CA ARG A 71 6.95 -4.69 -15.92
C ARG A 71 6.74 -5.62 -17.12
N LYS A 72 5.48 -5.92 -17.47
CA LYS A 72 5.14 -6.68 -18.68
C LYS A 72 4.25 -5.85 -19.60
N GLU A 73 4.84 -4.83 -20.20
CA GLU A 73 4.41 -4.22 -21.46
C GLU A 73 5.51 -3.22 -21.86
N SER A 74 6.50 -3.72 -22.61
CA SER A 74 7.51 -2.94 -23.33
C SER A 74 7.82 -3.66 -24.62
#